data_AF-A0A3C0AQM2-F1
#
_entry.id   AF-A0A3C0AQM2-F1
#
_cell.length_a   1.000
_cell.length_b   1.000
_cell.length_c   1.000
_cell.angle_alpha   90.00
_cell.angle_beta   90.00
_cell.angle_gamma   90.00
#
_symmetry.space_group_name_H-M   'P 1'
#
loop_
_entity.id
_entity.type
_entity.pdbx_description
1 polymer ?
#
loop_
_entity_poly.entity_id
_entity_poly.type
_entity_poly.pdbx_seq_one_letter_code
_entity_poly.pdbx_strand_id
1 'polypeptide(L)'
;GRLAQAAGCRLLFALIIPDIVGDPLDLIASGPTVADQSTTQDAMQVLQKFVSDPAQIPASVWSILKSESTPAQSPQPDRQATVFNQIIGSNATALEAASQQARALGYEVYSLGSANEGTAVDTGVELAELCLQIRAGAGPVNRPACILSGG
;
A
#
# COMPACT_ATOMS: atom_id res chain seq x y z
N GLY A 1 -3.80 -14.16 3.78
CA GLY A 1 -4.33 -14.57 5.09
C GLY A 1 -3.80 -15.87 5.68
N ARG A 2 -3.01 -16.67 4.94
CA ARG A 2 -2.58 -18.00 5.41
C ARG A 2 -1.61 -17.97 6.60
N LEU A 3 -0.87 -16.86 6.81
CA LEU A 3 -0.04 -16.71 8.00
C LEU A 3 -0.91 -16.59 9.27
N ALA A 4 -1.99 -15.80 9.20
CA ALA A 4 -2.92 -15.69 10.32
C ALA A 4 -3.56 -17.04 10.67
N GLN A 5 -3.87 -17.85 9.65
CA GLN A 5 -4.37 -19.22 9.86
C GLN A 5 -3.31 -20.13 10.51
N ALA A 6 -2.07 -20.11 10.01
CA ALA A 6 -0.99 -20.96 10.49
C ALA A 6 -0.51 -20.59 11.91
N ALA A 7 -0.71 -19.34 12.34
CA ALA A 7 -0.28 -18.86 13.66
C ALA A 7 -0.94 -19.64 14.81
N GLY A 8 -2.17 -20.13 14.64
CA GLY A 8 -2.88 -20.90 15.67
C GLY A 8 -3.17 -20.13 16.96
N CYS A 9 -2.99 -18.81 16.96
CA CYS A 9 -3.18 -17.95 18.12
C CYS A 9 -4.62 -17.46 18.23
N ARG A 10 -5.13 -17.33 19.46
CA ARG A 10 -6.41 -16.67 19.75
C ARG A 10 -6.39 -15.18 19.41
N LEU A 11 -5.25 -14.51 19.57
CA LEU A 11 -5.04 -13.11 19.25
C LEU A 11 -3.78 -12.97 18.39
N LEU A 12 -3.86 -12.24 17.29
CA LEU A 12 -2.73 -11.91 16.43
C LEU A 12 -2.70 -10.39 16.22
N PHE A 13 -1.57 -9.77 16.54
CA PHE A 13 -1.32 -8.35 16.25
C PHE A 13 -0.27 -8.25 15.15
N ALA A 14 -0.66 -7.71 14.01
CA ALA A 14 0.21 -7.37 12.90
C ALA A 14 0.45 -5.86 12.91
N LEU A 15 1.70 -5.46 13.16
CA LEU A 15 2.14 -4.08 13.06
C LEU A 15 2.78 -3.88 11.69
N ILE A 16 2.23 -2.98 10.89
CA ILE A 16 2.47 -2.91 9.45
C ILE A 16 3.09 -1.56 9.11
N ILE A 17 4.10 -1.59 8.25
CA ILE A 17 4.69 -0.42 7.59
C ILE A 17 4.52 -0.68 6.08
N PRO A 18 3.58 0.01 5.40
CA PRO A 18 3.34 -0.11 3.98
C PRO A 18 4.42 0.59 3.18
N ASP A 19 4.71 0.04 2.01
CA ASP A 19 5.46 0.65 0.91
C ASP A 19 4.55 0.96 -0.30
N ILE A 20 3.23 0.84 -0.13
CA ILE A 20 2.22 1.03 -1.16
C ILE A 20 1.37 2.26 -0.83
N VAL A 21 1.18 3.13 -1.82
CA VAL A 21 0.30 4.31 -1.71
C VAL A 21 -1.14 3.88 -1.37
N GLY A 22 -1.76 4.60 -0.44
CA GLY A 22 -3.14 4.34 0.01
C GLY A 22 -3.28 3.20 1.02
N ASP A 23 -2.16 2.57 1.40
CA ASP A 23 -2.07 1.58 2.47
C ASP A 23 -3.03 0.35 2.35
N PRO A 24 -3.18 -0.29 1.17
CA PRO A 24 -4.06 -1.45 0.98
C PRO A 24 -3.53 -2.71 1.68
N LEU A 25 -4.12 -3.08 2.82
CA LEU A 25 -3.66 -4.19 3.67
C LEU A 25 -3.55 -5.56 2.98
N ASP A 26 -4.41 -5.84 2.01
CA ASP A 26 -4.44 -7.08 1.23
C ASP A 26 -3.31 -7.16 0.20
N LEU A 27 -2.79 -6.03 -0.26
CA LEU A 27 -1.68 -5.96 -1.19
C LEU A 27 -0.32 -5.90 -0.49
N ILE A 28 -0.24 -5.31 0.71
CA ILE A 28 1.00 -5.23 1.49
C ILE A 28 1.49 -6.64 1.82
N ALA A 29 2.66 -6.99 1.27
CA ALA A 29 3.22 -8.34 1.35
C ALA A 29 2.24 -9.47 0.94
N SER A 30 1.27 -9.16 0.05
CA SER A 30 0.17 -10.05 -0.34
C SER A 30 -0.78 -10.43 0.81
N GLY A 31 -0.94 -9.54 1.80
CA GLY A 31 -1.94 -9.64 2.86
C GLY A 31 -1.81 -10.92 3.69
N PRO A 32 -0.64 -11.25 4.27
CA PRO A 32 -0.41 -12.54 4.94
C PRO A 32 -1.36 -12.76 6.12
N THR A 33 -1.81 -11.66 6.76
CA THR A 33 -2.73 -11.61 7.89
C THR A 33 -4.13 -11.08 7.54
N VAL A 34 -4.40 -10.88 6.24
CA VAL A 34 -5.68 -10.38 5.72
C VAL A 34 -6.40 -11.49 4.96
N ALA A 35 -7.71 -11.60 5.14
CA ALA A 35 -8.50 -12.59 4.40
C ALA A 35 -8.54 -12.21 2.91
N ASP A 36 -8.07 -13.14 2.07
CA ASP A 36 -8.14 -13.04 0.61
C ASP A 36 -9.50 -13.53 0.12
N GLN A 37 -10.21 -12.68 -0.61
CA GLN A 37 -11.53 -12.97 -1.17
C GLN A 37 -11.47 -13.64 -2.54
N SER A 38 -10.30 -13.64 -3.19
CA SER A 38 -10.11 -14.28 -4.48
C SER A 38 -10.20 -15.81 -4.39
N THR A 39 -10.52 -16.43 -5.51
CA THR A 39 -10.70 -17.88 -5.63
C THR A 39 -9.62 -18.54 -6.50
N THR A 40 -9.48 -19.86 -6.39
CA THR A 40 -8.66 -20.64 -7.34
C THR A 40 -9.17 -20.49 -8.78
N GLN A 41 -10.48 -20.28 -8.97
CA GLN A 41 -11.05 -20.01 -10.28
C GLN A 41 -10.61 -18.65 -10.84
N ASP A 42 -10.53 -17.60 -10.01
CA ASP A 42 -10.02 -16.30 -10.44
C ASP A 42 -8.56 -16.40 -10.90
N ALA A 43 -7.73 -17.13 -10.13
CA ALA A 43 -6.35 -17.40 -10.51
C ALA A 43 -6.25 -18.16 -11.84
N MET A 44 -7.12 -19.15 -12.08
CA MET A 44 -7.18 -19.87 -13.35
C MET A 44 -7.58 -18.96 -14.53
N GLN A 45 -8.55 -18.07 -14.32
CA GLN A 45 -8.97 -17.11 -15.35
C GLN A 45 -7.85 -16.14 -15.72
N VAL A 46 -7.08 -15.65 -14.73
CA VAL A 46 -5.91 -14.81 -14.97
C VAL A 46 -4.87 -15.56 -15.81
N LEU A 47 -4.55 -16.81 -15.45
CA LEU A 47 -3.61 -17.62 -16.24
C LEU A 47 -4.11 -17.83 -17.67
N GLN A 48 -5.38 -18.18 -17.86
CA GLN A 48 -5.97 -18.37 -19.20
C GLN A 48 -5.96 -17.09 -20.05
N LYS A 49 -6.05 -15.92 -19.41
CA LYS A 49 -6.04 -14.63 -20.10
C LYS A 49 -4.64 -14.23 -20.59
N PHE A 50 -3.59 -14.52 -19.82
CA PHE A 50 -2.25 -13.99 -20.07
C PHE A 50 -1.23 -15.05 -20.52
N VAL A 51 -1.50 -16.34 -20.30
CA VAL A 51 -0.61 -17.44 -20.69
C VAL A 51 -1.20 -18.15 -21.91
N SER A 52 -0.54 -17.98 -23.06
CA SER A 52 -1.00 -18.54 -24.34
C SER A 52 -0.80 -20.06 -24.44
N ASP A 53 0.23 -20.60 -23.77
CA ASP A 53 0.54 -22.04 -23.75
C ASP A 53 0.59 -22.57 -22.29
N PRO A 54 -0.38 -23.41 -21.86
CA PRO A 54 -0.41 -23.99 -20.52
C PRO A 54 0.84 -24.78 -20.11
N ALA A 55 1.63 -25.27 -21.07
CA ALA A 55 2.87 -26.00 -20.81
C ALA A 55 3.99 -25.12 -20.24
N GLN A 56 3.86 -23.78 -20.35
CA GLN A 56 4.79 -22.82 -19.73
C GLN A 56 4.64 -22.77 -18.20
N ILE A 57 3.53 -23.28 -17.67
CA ILE A 57 3.25 -23.29 -16.23
C ILE A 57 3.56 -24.69 -15.66
N PRO A 58 4.38 -24.80 -14.59
CA PRO A 58 4.71 -26.08 -13.98
C PRO A 58 3.47 -26.88 -13.58
N ALA A 59 3.52 -28.20 -13.78
CA ALA A 59 2.41 -29.10 -13.46
C ALA A 59 1.96 -29.03 -11.98
N SER A 60 2.88 -28.71 -11.07
CA SER A 60 2.58 -28.51 -9.65
C SER A 60 1.61 -27.36 -9.39
N VAL A 61 1.68 -26.27 -10.17
CA VAL A 61 0.77 -25.14 -10.05
C VAL A 61 -0.65 -25.56 -10.44
N TRP A 62 -0.79 -26.26 -11.58
CA TRP A 62 -2.07 -26.80 -12.02
C TRP A 62 -2.66 -27.80 -11.03
N SER A 63 -1.81 -28.63 -10.41
CA SER A 63 -2.24 -29.57 -9.38
C SER A 63 -2.82 -28.86 -8.16
N ILE A 64 -2.22 -27.76 -7.71
CA ILE A 64 -2.73 -26.97 -6.58
C ILE A 64 -4.03 -26.26 -6.93
N LEU A 65 -4.11 -25.63 -8.11
CA LEU A 65 -5.28 -24.87 -8.55
C LEU A 65 -6.52 -25.74 -8.80
N LYS A 66 -6.32 -26.98 -9.25
CA LYS A 66 -7.41 -27.94 -9.51
C LYS A 66 -7.74 -28.83 -8.31
N SER A 67 -6.96 -28.75 -7.22
CA SER A 67 -7.21 -29.59 -6.05
C SER A 67 -8.45 -29.12 -5.29
N GLU A 68 -9.38 -30.04 -5.03
CA GLU A 68 -10.53 -29.82 -4.13
C GLU A 68 -10.11 -29.60 -2.67
N SER A 69 -8.89 -29.98 -2.31
CA SER A 69 -8.34 -29.81 -0.95
C SER A 69 -7.74 -28.43 -0.71
N THR A 70 -7.54 -27.61 -1.76
CA THR A 70 -7.06 -26.24 -1.62
C THR A 70 -8.27 -25.35 -1.31
N PRO A 71 -8.37 -24.72 -0.13
CA PRO A 71 -9.46 -23.79 0.14
C PRO A 71 -9.46 -22.71 -0.93
N ALA A 72 -10.59 -22.54 -1.61
CA ALA A 72 -10.72 -21.59 -2.72
C ALA A 72 -10.37 -20.18 -2.26
N GLN A 73 -10.76 -19.81 -1.04
CA GLN A 73 -10.45 -18.53 -0.39
C GLN A 73 -9.54 -18.78 0.81
N SER A 74 -8.74 -17.77 1.21
CA SER A 74 -8.14 -17.82 2.53
C SER A 74 -9.29 -17.83 3.55
N PRO A 75 -9.45 -18.88 4.37
CA PRO A 75 -10.56 -18.93 5.31
C PRO A 75 -10.50 -17.69 6.19
N GLN A 76 -11.66 -17.10 6.49
CA GLN A 76 -11.72 -16.17 7.61
C GLN A 76 -11.09 -16.87 8.81
N PRO A 77 -10.30 -16.15 9.64
CA PRO A 77 -9.78 -16.72 10.87
C PRO A 77 -10.93 -17.43 11.58
N ASP A 78 -10.68 -18.65 12.06
CA ASP A 78 -11.68 -19.40 12.83
C ASP A 78 -12.32 -18.46 13.86
N ARG A 79 -13.61 -18.62 14.19
CA ARG A 79 -14.37 -17.69 15.07
C ARG A 79 -13.68 -17.40 16.42
N GLN A 80 -12.68 -18.19 16.79
CA GLN A 80 -11.86 -18.04 17.98
C GLN A 80 -10.63 -17.14 17.84
N ALA A 81 -10.14 -16.84 16.62
CA ALA A 81 -8.96 -16.03 16.39
C ALA A 81 -9.32 -14.58 15.99
N THR A 82 -8.85 -13.60 16.75
CA THR A 82 -8.99 -12.17 16.41
C THR A 82 -7.67 -11.65 15.86
N VAL A 83 -7.69 -11.12 14.64
CA VAL A 83 -6.53 -10.53 13.97
C VAL A 83 -6.68 -9.01 13.97
N PHE A 84 -5.70 -8.32 14.54
CA PHE A 84 -5.57 -6.87 14.49
C PHE A 84 -4.47 -6.51 13.50
N ASN A 85 -4.84 -5.83 12.42
CA ASN A 85 -3.88 -5.25 11.48
C ASN A 85 -3.80 -3.75 11.76
N GLN A 86 -2.64 -3.29 12.22
CA GLN A 86 -2.42 -1.89 12.59
C GLN A 86 -1.25 -1.33 11.78
N ILE A 87 -1.51 -0.27 11.05
CA ILE A 87 -0.47 0.51 10.39
C ILE A 87 0.19 1.39 11.46
N ILE A 88 1.51 1.28 11.59
CA ILE A 88 2.29 2.00 12.61
C ILE A 88 3.22 3.06 12.02
N GLY A 89 3.34 3.11 10.70
CA GLY A 89 4.01 4.16 9.96
C GLY A 89 3.55 4.10 8.52
N SER A 90 3.52 5.23 7.82
CA SER A 90 3.14 5.35 6.41
C SER A 90 3.71 6.66 5.85
N ASN A 91 3.61 6.86 4.54
CA ASN A 91 3.99 8.12 3.90
C ASN A 91 3.22 9.31 4.51
N ALA A 92 1.92 9.12 4.78
CA ALA A 92 1.09 10.12 5.46
C ALA A 92 1.60 10.45 6.87
N THR A 93 2.00 9.43 7.63
CA THR A 93 2.58 9.60 8.97
C THR A 93 3.89 10.39 8.91
N ALA A 94 4.76 10.07 7.93
CA ALA A 94 6.02 10.79 7.73
C ALA A 94 5.80 12.24 7.32
N LEU A 95 4.86 12.51 6.40
CA LEU A 95 4.51 13.87 5.99
C LEU A 95 3.92 14.70 7.12
N GLU A 96 3.06 14.11 7.96
CA GLU A 96 2.50 14.82 9.10
C GLU A 96 3.59 15.19 10.12
N ALA A 97 4.51 14.26 10.41
CA ALA A 97 5.66 14.55 11.27
C ALA A 97 6.56 15.65 10.68
N ALA A 98 6.84 15.61 9.37
CA ALA A 98 7.61 16.64 8.68
C ALA A 98 6.90 18.01 8.72
N SER A 99 5.58 18.03 8.54
CA SER A 99 4.74 19.22 8.61
C SER A 99 4.76 19.86 9.99
N GLN A 100 4.62 19.06 11.05
CA GLN A 100 4.72 19.52 12.43
C GLN A 100 6.10 20.11 12.73
N GLN A 101 7.17 19.43 12.32
CA GLN A 101 8.53 19.91 12.54
C GLN A 101 8.82 21.20 11.76
N ALA A 102 8.38 21.30 10.50
CA ALA A 102 8.55 22.50 9.70
C ALA A 102 7.82 23.72 10.33
N ARG A 103 6.60 23.52 10.83
CA ARG A 103 5.88 24.57 11.58
C ARG A 103 6.63 24.97 12.85
N ALA A 104 7.16 24.02 13.60
CA ALA A 104 7.94 24.29 14.81
C ALA A 104 9.23 25.08 14.53
N LEU A 105 9.81 24.91 13.34
CA LEU A 105 10.95 25.69 12.84
C LEU A 105 10.56 27.06 12.27
N GLY A 106 9.27 27.41 12.25
CA GLY A 106 8.76 28.70 11.80
C GLY A 106 8.42 28.78 10.31
N TYR A 107 8.33 27.66 9.60
CA TYR A 107 7.90 27.64 8.20
C TYR A 107 6.37 27.61 8.07
N GLU A 108 5.87 28.29 7.04
CA GLU A 108 4.52 28.09 6.53
C GLU A 108 4.51 26.83 5.65
N VAL A 109 3.73 25.82 6.03
CA VAL A 109 3.75 24.50 5.36
C VAL A 109 2.66 24.43 4.30
N TYR A 110 3.06 24.05 3.09
CA TYR A 110 2.15 23.68 2.00
C TYR A 110 2.36 22.21 1.63
N SER A 111 1.41 21.34 1.99
CA SER A 111 1.49 19.91 1.70
C SER A 111 0.63 19.57 0.47
N LEU A 112 1.24 18.90 -0.50
CA LEU A 112 0.59 18.32 -1.67
C LEU A 112 -0.03 16.93 -1.38
N GLY A 113 0.05 16.47 -0.13
CA GLY A 113 -0.44 15.14 0.27
C GLY A 113 0.59 14.03 0.07
N SER A 114 0.20 12.81 0.41
CA SER A 114 1.08 11.63 0.53
C SER A 114 0.83 10.54 -0.53
N ALA A 115 0.07 10.86 -1.57
CA ALA A 115 -0.36 9.94 -2.61
C ALA A 115 -0.18 10.57 -4.00
N ASN A 116 0.87 11.37 -4.17
CA ASN A 116 1.17 11.98 -5.46
C ASN A 116 1.73 10.92 -6.40
N GLU A 117 1.14 10.80 -7.57
CA GLU A 117 1.58 9.91 -8.64
C GLU A 117 2.00 10.74 -9.86
N GLY A 118 2.90 10.21 -10.69
CA GLY A 118 3.31 10.89 -11.92
C GLY A 118 4.76 10.59 -12.31
N THR A 119 5.20 11.22 -13.40
CA THR A 119 6.60 11.14 -13.83
C THR A 119 7.44 12.08 -12.98
N ALA A 120 8.55 11.59 -12.44
CA ALA A 120 9.45 12.40 -11.61
C ALA A 120 9.93 13.71 -12.29
N VAL A 121 10.12 13.70 -13.62
CA VAL A 121 10.52 14.89 -14.39
C VAL A 121 9.42 15.95 -14.37
N ASP A 122 8.18 15.55 -14.64
CA ASP A 122 7.03 16.47 -14.71
C ASP A 122 6.74 17.05 -13.32
N THR A 123 6.69 16.18 -12.29
CA THR A 123 6.52 16.59 -10.89
C THR A 123 7.63 17.54 -10.43
N GLY A 124 8.87 17.31 -10.88
CA GLY A 124 10.00 18.20 -10.58
C GLY A 124 9.82 19.61 -11.15
N VAL A 125 9.29 19.72 -12.37
CA VAL A 125 8.96 21.02 -12.99
C VAL A 125 7.85 21.72 -12.22
N GLU A 126 6.77 21.02 -11.89
CA GLU A 126 5.64 21.58 -11.12
C GLU A 126 6.07 22.11 -9.75
N LEU A 127 6.91 21.36 -9.02
CA LEU A 127 7.47 21.79 -7.74
C LEU A 127 8.37 23.01 -7.88
N ALA A 128 9.16 23.10 -8.94
CA ALA A 128 10.03 24.24 -9.22
C ALA A 128 9.20 25.50 -9.54
N GLU A 129 8.14 25.36 -10.34
CA GLU A 129 7.21 26.46 -10.65
C GLU A 129 6.50 26.97 -9.40
N LEU A 130 6.02 26.06 -8.54
CA LEU A 130 5.43 26.41 -7.25
C LEU A 130 6.40 27.19 -6.36
N CYS A 131 7.67 26.74 -6.27
CA CYS A 131 8.72 27.46 -5.56
C CYS A 131 8.94 28.88 -6.10
N LEU A 132 8.92 29.06 -7.42
CA LEU A 132 9.09 30.36 -8.07
C LEU A 132 7.90 31.30 -7.79
N GLN A 133 6.67 30.78 -7.80
CA GLN A 133 5.46 31.54 -7.47
C GLN A 133 5.47 32.02 -6.02
N ILE A 134 5.82 31.14 -5.07
CA ILE A 134 5.98 31.50 -3.66
C ILE A 134 7.06 32.56 -3.49
N ARG A 135 8.19 32.42 -4.21
CA ARG A 135 9.27 33.42 -4.19
C ARG A 135 8.82 34.78 -4.70
N ALA A 136 7.92 34.82 -5.69
CA ALA A 136 7.34 36.03 -6.25
C ALA A 136 6.18 36.61 -5.42
N GLY A 137 5.74 35.94 -4.35
CA GLY A 137 4.59 36.37 -3.54
C GLY A 137 3.22 36.10 -4.18
N ALA A 138 3.17 35.26 -5.22
CA ALA A 138 1.95 34.84 -5.91
C ALA A 138 1.56 33.38 -5.62
N GLY A 139 2.31 32.71 -4.75
CA GLY A 139 2.09 31.31 -4.38
C GLY A 139 1.05 31.13 -3.27
N PRO A 140 0.71 29.87 -2.94
CA PRO A 140 -0.36 29.55 -1.98
C PRO A 140 0.03 29.80 -0.52
N VAL A 141 1.30 30.05 -0.23
CA VAL A 141 1.84 30.30 1.11
C VAL A 141 2.91 31.38 1.07
N ASN A 142 3.15 32.08 2.19
CA ASN A 142 4.20 33.08 2.30
C ASN A 142 5.53 32.47 2.73
N ARG A 143 6.60 33.25 2.55
CA ARG A 143 7.94 32.87 3.01
C ARG A 143 8.11 33.22 4.50
N PRO A 144 8.86 32.40 5.28
CA PRO A 144 9.57 31.19 4.86
C PRO A 144 8.62 30.00 4.68
N ALA A 145 8.65 29.37 3.50
CA ALA A 145 7.74 28.29 3.14
C ALA A 145 8.44 26.93 3.16
N CYS A 146 7.71 25.86 3.52
CA CYS A 146 8.12 24.48 3.37
C CYS A 146 7.08 23.74 2.53
N ILE A 147 7.49 23.23 1.38
CA ILE A 147 6.63 22.44 0.48
C ILE A 147 6.89 20.96 0.78
N LEU A 148 5.82 20.21 1.04
CA LEU A 148 5.89 18.77 1.26
C LEU A 148 5.12 18.05 0.14
N SER A 149 5.74 17.01 -0.41
CA SER A 149 5.14 16.15 -1.43
C SER A 149 5.52 14.71 -1.12
N GLY A 150 4.53 13.86 -0.86
CA GLY A 150 4.70 12.43 -0.70
C GLY A 150 4.03 11.69 -1.85
N GLY A 151 4.73 10.69 -2.38
CA GLY A 151 4.23 9.69 -3.32
C GLY A 151 4.87 8.34 -3.00
#